data_AF-A0A1F4RBM8-F1
#
_entry.id   AF-A0A1F4RBM8-F1
#
_cell.length_a   1.000
_cell.length_b   1.000
_cell.length_c   1.000
_cell.angle_alpha   90.00
_cell.angle_beta   90.00
_cell.angle_gamma   90.00
#
_symmetry.space_group_name_H-M   'P 1'
#
loop_
_entity.id
_entity.type
_entity.pdbx_description
1 polymer ?
#
loop_
_entity_poly.entity_id
_entity_poly.type
_entity_poly.pdbx_seq_one_letter_code
_entity_poly.pdbx_strand_id
1 'polypeptide(L)'
;MFEVTLSRFFKKYDTLRDYSLLSLLLLLSLILMFYGDKNENNAGIHLIAFVMLDKINTPILALQQVLNTENENSLLKKENAFLQMQLSRLKEMEQENGRLRELLGFKSMQMYPMIPAKVIGYNRQAGISAIQLEISREAKIKKNMPVLSARGLVGKVLQVSGRYATCQLVTDRNFSAAARVQRSRVEAIYQAKEEEVGQLIGVHHRSDVLQGDVVVTSGMNSLFPVGLVLGVVTRIEKDERELFQKVYVKSAVEFAKLEEVLIVNTEDVL
;
A
#
# COMPACT_ATOMS: atom_id res chain seq x y z
N MET A 1 10.89 -23.27 -29.00
CA MET A 1 10.23 -24.59 -29.12
C MET A 1 11.02 -25.71 -28.44
N PHE A 2 12.37 -25.69 -28.44
CA PHE A 2 13.24 -26.69 -27.78
C PHE A 2 13.19 -26.70 -26.23
N GLU A 3 13.03 -25.56 -25.56
CA GLU A 3 12.99 -25.50 -24.08
C GLU A 3 11.77 -26.19 -23.46
N VAL A 4 10.61 -26.13 -24.13
CA VAL A 4 9.37 -26.75 -23.65
C VAL A 4 9.44 -28.28 -23.73
N THR A 5 10.13 -28.81 -24.75
CA THR A 5 10.36 -30.25 -24.90
C THR A 5 11.34 -30.78 -23.86
N LEU A 6 12.40 -30.01 -23.57
CA LEU A 6 13.42 -30.38 -22.58
C LEU A 6 12.83 -30.40 -21.16
N SER A 7 12.05 -29.37 -20.81
CA SER A 7 11.31 -29.28 -19.53
C SER A 7 10.35 -30.46 -19.34
N ARG A 8 9.58 -30.83 -20.38
CA ARG A 8 8.70 -32.02 -20.34
C ARG A 8 9.48 -33.32 -20.25
N PHE A 9 10.66 -33.40 -20.88
CA PHE A 9 11.53 -34.57 -20.81
C PHE A 9 12.12 -34.76 -19.41
N PHE A 10 12.62 -33.69 -18.77
CA PHE A 10 13.11 -33.73 -17.39
C PHE A 10 12.00 -34.07 -16.39
N LYS A 11 10.81 -33.48 -16.54
CA LYS A 11 9.65 -33.79 -15.69
C LYS A 11 9.16 -35.23 -15.85
N LYS A 12 9.28 -35.78 -17.07
CA LYS A 12 8.99 -37.18 -17.39
C LYS A 12 10.08 -38.11 -16.85
N TYR A 13 11.35 -37.70 -16.88
CA TYR A 13 12.47 -38.46 -16.32
C TYR A 13 12.41 -38.51 -14.79
N ASP A 14 12.04 -37.42 -14.13
CA ASP A 14 11.82 -37.39 -12.68
C ASP A 14 10.65 -38.30 -12.29
N THR A 15 9.50 -38.23 -12.99
CA THR A 15 8.38 -39.15 -12.73
C THR A 15 8.73 -40.61 -13.00
N LEU A 16 9.44 -40.92 -14.09
CA LEU A 16 9.91 -42.30 -14.37
C LEU A 16 10.92 -42.80 -13.33
N ARG A 17 11.83 -41.94 -12.87
CA ARG A 17 12.77 -42.24 -11.78
C ARG A 17 11.99 -42.56 -10.51
N ASP A 18 11.00 -41.74 -10.15
CA ASP A 18 10.22 -41.90 -8.93
C ASP A 18 9.38 -43.21 -8.95
N TYR A 19 8.80 -43.59 -10.10
CA TYR A 19 8.13 -44.89 -10.24
C TYR A 19 9.10 -46.08 -10.19
N SER A 20 10.29 -45.94 -10.78
CA SER A 20 11.31 -47.01 -10.73
C SER A 20 11.87 -47.21 -9.32
N LEU A 21 12.06 -46.12 -8.56
CA LEU A 21 12.46 -46.16 -7.16
C LEU A 21 11.36 -46.76 -6.30
N LEU A 22 10.10 -46.36 -6.50
CA LEU A 22 8.95 -46.92 -5.79
C LEU A 22 8.81 -48.43 -6.06
N SER A 23 8.96 -48.85 -7.31
CA SER A 23 8.93 -50.26 -7.70
C SER A 23 10.06 -51.06 -7.06
N LEU A 24 11.29 -50.53 -7.03
CA LEU A 24 12.45 -51.16 -6.39
C LEU A 24 12.26 -51.25 -4.86
N LEU A 25 11.68 -50.22 -4.23
CA LEU A 25 11.37 -50.20 -2.80
C LEU A 25 10.27 -51.19 -2.43
N LEU A 26 9.25 -51.33 -3.28
CA LEU A 26 8.21 -52.36 -3.17
C LEU A 26 8.79 -53.77 -3.31
N LEU A 27 9.70 -53.98 -4.26
CA LEU A 27 10.38 -55.26 -4.47
C LEU A 27 11.28 -55.61 -3.28
N LEU A 28 12.03 -54.63 -2.76
CA LEU A 28 12.86 -54.79 -1.57
C LEU A 28 12.00 -55.10 -0.33
N SER A 29 10.88 -54.39 -0.18
CA SER A 29 9.88 -54.66 0.87
C SER A 29 9.32 -56.08 0.78
N LEU A 30 9.03 -56.55 -0.44
CA LEU A 30 8.52 -57.89 -0.68
C LEU A 30 9.57 -58.95 -0.33
N ILE A 31 10.82 -58.75 -0.74
CA ILE A 31 11.94 -59.65 -0.43
C ILE A 31 12.18 -59.74 1.08
N LEU A 32 12.11 -58.61 1.80
CA LEU A 32 12.23 -58.57 3.25
C LEU A 32 11.05 -59.27 3.95
N MET A 33 9.84 -59.16 3.40
CA MET A 33 8.67 -59.88 3.91
C MET A 33 8.85 -61.41 3.80
N PHE A 34 9.39 -61.90 2.68
CA PHE A 34 9.65 -63.33 2.48
C PHE A 34 10.82 -63.87 3.32
N TYR A 35 11.85 -63.05 3.57
CA TYR A 35 12.92 -63.40 4.53
C TYR A 35 12.46 -63.33 5.99
N GLY A 36 11.33 -62.65 6.24
CA GLY A 36 10.74 -62.36 7.54
C GLY A 36 10.14 -63.56 8.30
N ASP A 37 9.78 -64.63 7.60
CA ASP A 37 8.87 -65.67 8.12
C ASP A 37 9.58 -66.86 8.80
N LYS A 38 10.92 -66.86 8.88
CA LYS A 38 11.69 -67.98 9.48
C LYS A 38 12.48 -67.64 10.76
N ASN A 39 12.40 -66.42 11.27
CA ASN A 39 13.17 -66.01 12.45
C ASN A 39 12.36 -65.03 13.31
N GLU A 40 12.04 -65.39 14.55
CA GLU A 40 11.15 -64.65 15.48
C GLU A 40 11.63 -63.23 15.87
N ASN A 41 12.77 -62.75 15.36
CA ASN A 41 13.40 -61.48 15.74
C ASN A 41 13.50 -60.44 14.61
N ASN A 42 12.50 -60.35 13.72
CA ASN A 42 12.55 -59.45 12.55
C ASN A 42 12.02 -58.02 12.78
N ALA A 43 11.67 -57.65 14.03
CA ALA A 43 11.27 -56.29 14.38
C ALA A 43 12.36 -55.24 14.08
N GLY A 44 13.65 -55.61 14.15
CA GLY A 44 14.76 -54.70 13.88
C GLY A 44 14.87 -54.26 12.42
N ILE A 45 14.47 -55.10 11.47
CA ILE A 45 14.59 -54.84 10.02
C ILE A 45 13.57 -53.78 9.58
N HIS A 46 12.34 -53.85 10.10
CA HIS A 46 11.30 -52.84 9.84
C HIS A 46 11.68 -51.47 10.44
N LEU A 47 12.33 -51.47 11.61
CA LEU A 47 12.80 -50.25 12.27
C LEU A 47 13.94 -49.57 11.48
N ILE A 48 14.89 -50.37 10.96
CA ILE A 48 15.98 -49.87 10.10
C ILE A 48 15.42 -49.33 8.78
N ALA A 49 14.47 -50.02 8.15
CA ALA A 49 13.84 -49.55 6.92
C ALA A 49 13.07 -48.24 7.13
N PHE A 50 12.35 -48.09 8.25
CA PHE A 50 11.62 -46.88 8.60
C PHE A 50 12.56 -45.68 8.84
N VAL A 51 13.66 -45.88 9.58
CA VAL A 51 14.68 -44.85 9.84
C VAL A 51 15.41 -44.44 8.55
N MET A 52 15.63 -45.37 7.63
CA MET A 52 16.26 -45.07 6.34
C MET A 52 15.34 -44.25 5.43
N LEU A 53 14.03 -44.51 5.43
CA LEU A 53 13.05 -43.74 4.66
C LEU A 53 12.92 -42.29 5.15
N ASP A 54 12.96 -42.07 6.47
CA ASP A 54 12.90 -40.73 7.05
C ASP A 54 14.13 -39.87 6.66
N LYS A 55 15.31 -40.50 6.59
CA LYS A 55 16.55 -39.83 6.13
C LYS A 55 16.53 -39.43 4.66
N ILE A 56 15.69 -40.05 3.82
CA ILE A 56 15.57 -39.71 2.39
C ILE A 56 14.59 -38.55 2.14
N ASN A 57 13.58 -38.39 2.99
CA ASN A 57 12.57 -37.31 2.84
C ASN A 57 13.04 -35.94 3.34
N THR A 58 13.94 -35.89 4.34
CA THR A 58 14.47 -34.64 4.91
C THR A 58 15.29 -33.76 3.93
N PRO A 59 16.17 -34.28 3.06
CA PRO A 59 16.91 -33.45 2.11
C PRO A 59 16.04 -32.86 0.98
N ILE A 60 14.94 -33.53 0.61
CA ILE A 60 14.04 -33.08 -0.48
C ILE A 60 13.25 -31.84 -0.05
N LEU A 61 12.77 -31.80 1.21
CA LEU A 61 12.07 -30.65 1.77
C LEU A 61 13.01 -29.45 1.98
N ALA A 62 14.25 -29.69 2.41
CA ALA A 62 15.26 -28.64 2.55
C ALA A 62 15.64 -28.02 1.19
N LEU A 63 15.76 -28.83 0.13
CA LEU A 63 16.06 -28.34 -1.22
C LEU A 63 14.92 -27.49 -1.80
N GLN A 64 13.67 -27.87 -1.58
CA GLN A 64 12.51 -27.07 -1.98
C GLN A 64 12.44 -25.72 -1.27
N GLN A 65 12.75 -25.68 0.03
CA GLN A 65 12.81 -24.43 0.78
C GLN A 65 13.91 -23.51 0.26
N VAL A 66 15.12 -24.02 0.01
CA VAL A 66 16.24 -23.23 -0.53
C VAL A 66 15.89 -22.64 -1.91
N LEU A 67 15.33 -23.44 -2.83
CA LEU A 67 14.94 -22.96 -4.16
C LEU A 67 13.82 -21.91 -4.09
N ASN A 68 12.85 -22.05 -3.20
CA ASN A 68 11.80 -21.06 -3.00
C ASN A 68 12.36 -19.74 -2.44
N THR A 69 13.23 -19.81 -1.44
CA THR A 69 13.89 -18.64 -0.85
C THR A 69 14.82 -17.93 -1.84
N GLU A 70 15.51 -18.66 -2.71
CA GLU A 70 16.33 -18.07 -3.79
C GLU A 70 15.47 -17.35 -4.84
N ASN A 71 14.33 -17.93 -5.22
CA ASN A 71 13.39 -17.29 -6.13
C ASN A 71 12.76 -16.02 -5.54
N GLU A 72 12.32 -16.07 -4.27
CA GLU A 72 11.82 -14.90 -3.54
C GLU A 72 12.90 -13.83 -3.41
N ASN A 73 14.13 -14.19 -3.05
CA ASN A 73 15.25 -13.25 -2.99
C ASN A 73 15.56 -12.62 -4.35
N SER A 74 15.47 -13.38 -5.44
CA SER A 74 15.67 -12.88 -6.80
C SER A 74 14.56 -11.89 -7.20
N LEU A 75 13.30 -12.20 -6.88
CA LEU A 75 12.16 -11.31 -7.12
C LEU A 75 12.28 -10.02 -6.30
N LEU A 76 12.56 -10.13 -5.00
CA LEU A 76 12.77 -8.98 -4.12
C LEU A 76 13.94 -8.11 -4.58
N LYS A 77 15.05 -8.72 -5.05
CA LYS A 77 16.17 -7.97 -5.63
C LYS A 77 15.78 -7.22 -6.89
N LYS A 78 15.00 -7.84 -7.78
CA LYS A 78 14.49 -7.19 -9.00
C LYS A 78 13.55 -6.03 -8.67
N GLU A 79 12.62 -6.23 -7.74
CA GLU A 79 11.71 -5.18 -7.29
C GLU A 79 12.48 -4.03 -6.63
N ASN A 80 13.44 -4.33 -5.77
CA ASN A 80 14.30 -3.32 -5.15
C ASN A 80 15.10 -2.54 -6.20
N ALA A 81 15.71 -3.22 -7.19
CA ALA A 81 16.41 -2.56 -8.28
C ALA A 81 15.47 -1.65 -9.11
N PHE A 82 14.24 -2.11 -9.38
CA PHE A 82 13.23 -1.30 -10.06
C PHE A 82 12.82 -0.08 -9.24
N LEU A 83 12.55 -0.24 -7.94
CA LEU A 83 12.21 0.85 -7.03
C LEU A 83 13.35 1.86 -6.90
N GLN A 84 14.59 1.39 -6.81
CA GLN A 84 15.79 2.25 -6.80
C GLN A 84 15.92 3.06 -8.09
N MET A 85 15.68 2.45 -9.25
CA MET A 85 15.67 3.14 -10.54
C MET A 85 14.58 4.22 -10.59
N GLN A 86 13.36 3.90 -10.15
CA GLN A 86 12.27 4.87 -10.07
C GLN A 86 12.61 6.03 -9.13
N LEU A 87 13.21 5.75 -7.98
CA LEU A 87 13.62 6.74 -7.00
C LEU A 87 14.72 7.65 -7.55
N SER A 88 15.70 7.10 -8.26
CA SER A 88 16.75 7.88 -8.94
C SER A 88 16.15 8.83 -9.97
N ARG A 89 15.24 8.32 -10.82
CA ARG A 89 14.55 9.13 -11.83
C ARG A 89 13.72 10.25 -11.19
N LEU A 90 13.04 9.96 -10.08
CA LEU A 90 12.23 10.94 -9.38
C LEU A 90 13.09 12.06 -8.77
N LYS A 91 14.26 11.71 -8.22
CA LYS A 91 15.26 12.68 -7.74
C LYS A 91 15.82 13.55 -8.87
N GLU A 92 16.14 12.96 -10.03
CA GLU A 92 16.58 13.72 -11.20
C GLU A 92 15.51 14.70 -11.68
N MET A 93 14.25 14.24 -11.78
CA MET A 93 13.12 15.10 -12.15
C MET A 93 12.88 16.23 -11.14
N GLU A 94 13.08 15.96 -9.84
CA GLU A 94 12.99 16.97 -8.78
C GLU A 94 14.10 18.01 -8.90
N GLN A 95 15.35 17.58 -9.12
CA GLN A 95 16.50 18.48 -9.35
C GLN A 95 16.31 19.32 -10.61
N GLU A 96 15.86 18.70 -11.71
CA GLU A 96 15.60 19.39 -12.95
C GLU A 96 14.47 20.42 -12.78
N ASN A 97 13.38 20.06 -12.12
CA ASN A 97 12.28 20.98 -11.83
C ASN A 97 12.75 22.14 -10.94
N GLY A 98 13.57 21.87 -9.92
CA GLY A 98 14.21 22.90 -9.09
C GLY A 98 15.03 23.88 -9.92
N ARG A 99 15.94 23.37 -10.77
CA ARG A 99 16.74 24.19 -11.68
C ARG A 99 15.88 25.00 -12.66
N LEU A 100 14.87 24.38 -13.26
CA LEU A 100 13.94 25.07 -14.17
C LEU A 100 13.17 26.18 -13.45
N ARG A 101 12.74 25.96 -12.21
CA ARG A 101 12.08 26.99 -11.40
C ARG A 101 13.00 28.16 -11.07
N GLU A 102 14.24 27.89 -10.67
CA GLU A 102 15.22 28.94 -10.41
C GLU A 102 15.48 29.79 -11.66
N LEU A 103 15.66 29.15 -12.82
CA LEU A 103 15.83 29.85 -14.11
C LEU A 103 14.61 30.70 -14.49
N LEU A 104 13.41 30.28 -14.08
CA LEU A 104 12.15 30.99 -14.32
C LEU A 104 11.76 31.95 -13.18
N GLY A 105 12.59 32.07 -12.14
CA GLY A 105 12.31 32.91 -10.97
C GLY A 105 11.14 32.43 -10.10
N PHE A 106 10.73 31.16 -10.20
CA PHE A 106 9.72 30.56 -9.33
C PHE A 106 10.33 30.17 -7.98
N LYS A 107 9.62 30.45 -6.86
CA LYS A 107 10.01 29.94 -5.53
C LYS A 107 10.05 28.41 -5.54
N SER A 108 11.06 27.83 -4.88
CA SER A 108 11.23 26.38 -4.73
C SER A 108 10.06 25.74 -4.00
N MET A 109 9.85 24.44 -4.22
CA MET A 109 8.85 23.66 -3.49
C MET A 109 9.33 23.52 -2.03
N GLN A 110 8.66 24.17 -1.09
CA GLN A 110 9.09 24.19 0.31
C GLN A 110 8.85 22.82 0.95
N MET A 111 9.92 22.25 1.52
CA MET A 111 9.79 21.15 2.46
C MET A 111 9.10 21.68 3.71
N TYR A 112 7.91 21.15 4.01
CA TYR A 112 7.18 21.49 5.21
C TYR A 112 7.69 20.63 6.38
N PRO A 113 8.07 21.23 7.52
CA PRO A 113 8.38 20.48 8.72
C PRO A 113 7.17 19.63 9.12
N MET A 114 7.39 18.35 9.40
CA MET A 114 6.34 17.41 9.81
C MET A 114 6.54 17.02 11.27
N ILE A 115 5.45 17.06 12.03
CA ILE A 115 5.43 16.71 13.45
C ILE A 115 4.65 15.39 13.59
N PRO A 116 5.28 14.31 14.07
CA PRO A 116 4.56 13.05 14.30
C PRO A 116 3.60 13.19 15.48
N ALA A 117 2.44 12.54 15.35
CA ALA A 117 1.43 12.46 16.40
C ALA A 117 0.79 11.08 16.42
N LYS A 118 0.45 10.60 17.62
CA LYS A 118 -0.19 9.30 17.81
C LYS A 118 -1.69 9.46 17.90
N VAL A 119 -2.45 8.60 17.22
CA VAL A 119 -3.91 8.57 17.34
C VAL A 119 -4.29 7.83 18.62
N ILE A 120 -5.01 8.51 19.51
CA ILE A 120 -5.39 7.98 20.83
C ILE A 120 -6.91 7.80 20.99
N GLY A 121 -7.70 8.28 20.04
CA GLY A 121 -9.15 8.14 20.10
C GLY A 121 -9.84 8.57 18.82
N TYR A 122 -11.00 7.96 18.59
CA TYR A 122 -11.89 8.27 17.48
C TYR A 122 -13.23 8.74 18.00
N ASN A 123 -13.72 9.83 17.44
CA ASN A 123 -15.08 10.30 17.66
C ASN A 123 -15.81 10.34 16.31
N ARG A 124 -16.72 9.38 16.12
CA ARG A 124 -17.63 9.33 14.97
C ARG A 124 -19.06 9.45 15.49
N GLN A 125 -19.67 10.59 15.23
CA GLN A 125 -21.10 10.82 15.41
C GLN A 125 -21.70 11.16 14.04
N ALA A 126 -23.03 11.12 13.92
CA ALA A 126 -23.70 11.45 12.66
C ALA A 126 -23.28 12.85 12.17
N GLY A 127 -22.58 12.90 11.03
CA GLY A 127 -22.08 14.14 10.42
C GLY A 127 -20.83 14.75 11.06
N ILE A 128 -20.36 14.25 12.21
CA ILE A 128 -19.16 14.75 12.91
C ILE A 128 -18.11 13.63 12.97
N SER A 129 -16.93 13.89 12.43
CA SER A 129 -15.83 12.93 12.36
C SER A 129 -14.52 13.58 12.80
N ALA A 130 -14.02 13.16 13.96
CA ALA A 130 -12.78 13.68 14.52
C ALA A 130 -11.92 12.58 15.16
N ILE A 131 -10.62 12.83 15.24
CA ILE A 131 -9.67 12.00 15.99
C ILE A 131 -8.95 12.82 17.04
N GLN A 132 -8.61 12.17 18.14
CA GLN A 132 -7.77 12.72 19.19
C GLN A 132 -6.33 12.27 18.96
N LEU A 133 -5.42 13.24 19.02
CA LEU A 133 -4.00 13.07 18.78
C LEU A 133 -3.22 13.37 20.05
N GLU A 134 -2.27 12.51 20.41
CA GLU A 134 -1.23 12.81 21.38
C GLU A 134 -0.02 13.42 20.66
N ILE A 135 0.42 14.57 21.15
CA ILE A 135 1.47 15.40 20.55
C ILE A 135 2.59 15.67 21.57
N SER A 136 3.80 15.98 21.08
CA SER A 136 4.89 16.41 21.95
C SER A 136 4.57 17.76 22.61
N ARG A 137 4.99 17.96 23.87
CA ARG A 137 4.78 19.23 24.60
C ARG A 137 5.44 20.42 23.93
N GLU A 138 6.55 20.18 23.23
CA GLU A 138 7.35 21.22 22.57
C GLU A 138 6.89 21.47 21.12
N ALA A 139 5.95 20.66 20.62
CA ALA A 139 5.43 20.81 19.27
C ALA A 139 4.59 22.08 19.15
N LYS A 140 5.00 22.98 18.24
CA LYS A 140 4.27 24.21 17.92
C LYS A 140 3.10 23.93 16.96
N ILE A 141 2.13 23.14 17.41
CA ILE A 141 0.94 22.81 16.61
C ILE A 141 -0.13 23.88 16.81
N LYS A 142 -0.78 24.29 15.72
CA LYS A 142 -1.83 25.30 15.71
C LYS A 142 -3.06 24.85 14.92
N LYS A 143 -4.15 25.57 15.15
CA LYS A 143 -5.42 25.37 14.42
C LYS A 143 -5.17 25.48 12.91
N ASN A 144 -5.90 24.66 12.16
CA ASN A 144 -5.87 24.51 10.71
C ASN A 144 -4.61 23.87 10.11
N MET A 145 -3.63 23.46 10.91
CA MET A 145 -2.49 22.69 10.37
C MET A 145 -3.00 21.38 9.73
N PRO A 146 -2.56 21.04 8.50
CA PRO A 146 -2.94 19.80 7.83
C PRO A 146 -2.44 18.58 8.58
N VAL A 147 -3.26 17.52 8.61
CA VAL A 147 -2.90 16.21 9.18
C VAL A 147 -2.90 15.18 8.06
N LEU A 148 -1.80 14.44 7.93
CA LEU A 148 -1.52 13.51 6.86
C LEU A 148 -1.29 12.10 7.39
N SER A 149 -1.60 11.13 6.55
CA SER A 149 -1.15 9.74 6.65
C SER A 149 -0.27 9.43 5.44
N ALA A 150 0.36 8.26 5.43
CA ALA A 150 1.11 7.77 4.27
C ALA A 150 0.27 7.69 2.98
N ARG A 151 -1.07 7.61 3.08
CA ARG A 151 -1.97 7.49 1.92
C ARG A 151 -2.58 8.82 1.46
N GLY A 152 -2.58 9.86 2.30
CA GLY A 152 -3.22 11.13 1.97
C GLY A 152 -3.64 11.97 3.16
N LEU A 153 -4.39 13.03 2.86
CA LEU A 153 -4.93 13.98 3.83
C LEU A 153 -5.95 13.30 4.74
N VAL A 154 -5.64 13.29 6.03
CA VAL A 154 -6.53 12.82 7.10
C VAL A 154 -7.51 13.92 7.47
N GLY A 155 -7.04 15.17 7.54
CA GLY A 155 -7.87 16.29 7.98
C GLY A 155 -7.06 17.52 8.36
N LYS A 156 -7.57 18.28 9.32
CA LYS A 156 -6.89 19.46 9.88
C LYS A 156 -7.06 19.55 11.39
N VAL A 157 -6.09 20.16 12.05
CA VAL A 157 -6.17 20.44 13.50
C VAL A 157 -7.31 21.42 13.76
N LEU A 158 -8.28 21.02 14.58
CA LEU A 158 -9.42 21.84 14.97
C LEU A 158 -9.07 22.69 16.20
N GLN A 159 -8.41 22.08 17.18
CA GLN A 159 -7.97 22.71 18.43
C GLN A 159 -6.82 21.93 19.07
N VAL A 160 -6.07 22.61 19.93
CA VAL A 160 -4.95 22.06 20.69
C VAL A 160 -5.17 22.33 22.17
N SER A 161 -4.88 21.37 23.04
CA SER A 161 -5.05 21.45 24.48
C SER A 161 -3.92 20.69 25.18
N GLY A 162 -2.90 21.40 25.62
CA GLY A 162 -1.73 20.81 26.27
C GLY A 162 -1.00 19.84 25.35
N ARG A 163 -0.99 18.55 25.71
CA ARG A 163 -0.37 17.46 24.94
C ARG A 163 -1.31 16.78 23.94
N TYR A 164 -2.50 17.33 23.76
CA TYR A 164 -3.53 16.73 22.93
C TYR A 164 -3.98 17.69 21.84
N ALA A 165 -4.38 17.15 20.70
CA ALA A 165 -5.00 17.91 19.62
C ALA A 165 -6.21 17.15 19.07
N THR A 166 -7.29 17.87 18.79
CA THR A 166 -8.42 17.31 18.05
C THR A 166 -8.21 17.59 16.56
N CYS A 167 -8.25 16.57 15.73
CA CYS A 167 -8.22 16.70 14.27
C CYS A 167 -9.62 16.47 13.69
N GLN A 168 -10.14 17.44 12.93
CA GLN A 168 -11.34 17.29 12.11
C GLN A 168 -10.97 16.50 10.84
N LEU A 169 -11.68 15.40 10.56
CA LEU A 169 -11.38 14.54 9.42
C LEU A 169 -11.93 15.09 8.10
N VAL A 170 -11.34 14.66 6.99
CA VAL A 170 -11.87 14.95 5.62
C VAL A 170 -13.25 14.32 5.35
N THR A 171 -13.74 13.48 6.26
CA THR A 171 -15.06 12.85 6.21
C THR A 171 -16.09 13.57 7.08
N ASP A 172 -15.69 14.61 7.82
CA ASP A 172 -16.59 15.43 8.64
C ASP A 172 -17.44 16.32 7.73
N ARG A 173 -18.76 16.40 7.93
CA ARG A 173 -19.68 17.15 7.03
C ARG A 173 -19.32 18.64 6.91
N ASN A 174 -18.64 19.21 7.92
CA ASN A 174 -18.20 20.59 7.92
C ASN A 174 -16.78 20.77 7.36
N PHE A 175 -16.15 19.71 6.86
CA PHE A 175 -14.86 19.76 6.21
C PHE A 175 -15.00 20.16 4.75
N SER A 176 -14.20 21.14 4.34
CA SER A 176 -14.01 21.51 2.95
C SER A 176 -12.55 21.85 2.66
N ALA A 177 -12.14 21.58 1.42
CA ALA A 177 -10.81 21.90 0.93
C ALA A 177 -10.86 22.32 -0.54
N ALA A 178 -10.01 23.28 -0.92
CA ALA A 178 -9.79 23.59 -2.32
C ALA A 178 -9.08 22.39 -2.97
N ALA A 179 -9.67 21.84 -4.03
CA ALA A 179 -9.29 20.57 -4.61
C ALA A 179 -9.09 20.69 -6.11
N ARG A 180 -8.28 19.80 -6.67
CA ARG A 180 -8.01 19.71 -8.09
C ARG A 180 -7.95 18.26 -8.52
N VAL A 181 -8.56 17.96 -9.66
CA VAL A 181 -8.37 16.69 -10.35
C VAL A 181 -6.95 16.66 -10.92
N GLN A 182 -6.12 15.71 -10.48
CA GLN A 182 -4.68 15.72 -10.74
C GLN A 182 -4.37 15.66 -12.25
N ARG A 183 -5.09 14.80 -12.98
CA ARG A 183 -4.90 14.56 -14.42
C ARG A 183 -5.33 15.75 -15.28
N SER A 184 -6.59 16.14 -15.18
CA SER A 184 -7.19 17.17 -16.04
C SER A 184 -7.03 18.59 -15.51
N ARG A 185 -6.49 18.75 -14.30
CA ARG A 185 -6.25 20.03 -13.63
C ARG A 185 -7.52 20.83 -13.33
N VAL A 186 -8.69 20.19 -13.40
CA VAL A 186 -9.98 20.82 -13.07
C VAL A 186 -10.02 21.21 -11.59
N GLU A 187 -10.22 22.51 -11.33
CA GLU A 187 -10.36 23.07 -9.98
C GLU A 187 -11.78 22.87 -9.45
N ALA A 188 -11.91 22.59 -8.16
CA ALA A 188 -13.17 22.36 -7.48
C ALA A 188 -13.04 22.60 -5.96
N ILE A 189 -14.17 22.53 -5.26
CA ILE A 189 -14.18 22.47 -3.79
C ILE A 189 -14.56 21.05 -3.38
N TYR A 190 -13.67 20.37 -2.68
CA TYR A 190 -14.03 19.13 -2.00
C TYR A 190 -14.87 19.45 -0.77
N GLN A 191 -16.02 18.80 -0.67
CA GLN A 191 -16.88 18.84 0.52
C GLN A 191 -17.20 17.42 0.96
N ALA A 192 -17.00 17.12 2.22
CA ALA A 192 -17.35 15.81 2.75
C ALA A 192 -18.86 15.55 2.67
N LYS A 193 -19.23 14.30 2.37
CA LYS A 193 -20.58 13.78 2.47
C LYS A 193 -20.59 12.65 3.49
N GLU A 194 -21.38 11.61 3.25
CA GLU A 194 -21.54 10.49 4.17
C GLU A 194 -20.59 9.34 3.79
N GLU A 195 -20.35 8.43 4.74
CA GLU A 195 -19.64 7.16 4.50
C GLU A 195 -18.26 7.27 3.83
N GLU A 196 -17.45 8.26 4.24
CA GLU A 196 -16.09 8.48 3.70
C GLU A 196 -16.05 8.87 2.20
N VAL A 197 -17.20 9.28 1.68
CA VAL A 197 -17.35 9.85 0.34
C VAL A 197 -17.45 11.36 0.47
N GLY A 198 -16.70 12.08 -0.35
CA GLY A 198 -16.85 13.50 -0.58
C GLY A 198 -17.41 13.79 -1.96
N GLN A 199 -17.78 15.04 -2.19
CA GLN A 199 -18.24 15.55 -3.47
C GLN A 199 -17.34 16.71 -3.91
N LEU A 200 -17.01 16.78 -5.19
CA LEU A 200 -16.43 17.98 -5.79
C LEU A 200 -17.56 18.91 -6.24
N ILE A 201 -17.54 20.13 -5.71
CA ILE A 201 -18.47 21.21 -6.02
C ILE A 201 -17.82 22.17 -7.01
N GLY A 202 -18.60 22.66 -7.96
CA GLY A 202 -18.13 23.63 -8.98
C GLY A 202 -17.49 23.01 -10.21
N VAL A 203 -17.60 21.69 -10.40
CA VAL A 203 -17.10 21.02 -11.60
C VAL A 203 -18.05 21.28 -12.77
N HIS A 204 -17.64 22.06 -13.76
CA HIS A 204 -18.46 22.35 -14.94
C HIS A 204 -18.81 21.07 -15.72
N HIS A 205 -19.99 20.97 -16.31
CA HIS A 205 -20.46 19.76 -17.00
C HIS A 205 -19.59 19.34 -18.20
N ARG A 206 -18.91 20.31 -18.84
CA ARG A 206 -17.91 20.07 -19.93
C ARG A 206 -16.50 19.74 -19.45
N SER A 207 -16.24 19.79 -18.14
CA SER A 207 -14.91 19.47 -17.61
C SER A 207 -14.57 18.01 -17.80
N ASP A 208 -13.32 17.75 -18.19
CA ASP A 208 -12.78 16.41 -18.32
C ASP A 208 -12.49 15.83 -16.93
N VAL A 209 -13.38 14.97 -16.43
CA VAL A 209 -13.22 14.21 -15.20
C VAL A 209 -13.66 12.78 -15.47
N LEU A 210 -12.85 11.82 -15.05
CA LEU A 210 -13.06 10.39 -15.26
C LEU A 210 -13.06 9.64 -13.91
N GLN A 211 -13.77 8.52 -13.88
CA GLN A 211 -13.68 7.58 -12.76
C GLN A 211 -12.26 7.06 -12.65
N GLY A 212 -11.73 6.95 -11.43
CA GLY A 212 -10.34 6.60 -11.17
C GLY A 212 -9.37 7.79 -11.13
N ASP A 213 -9.82 9.00 -11.50
CA ASP A 213 -8.97 10.18 -11.36
C ASP A 213 -8.64 10.47 -9.90
N VAL A 214 -7.38 10.80 -9.63
CA VAL A 214 -6.91 11.20 -8.30
C VAL A 214 -7.24 12.67 -8.05
N VAL A 215 -7.77 12.95 -6.86
CA VAL A 215 -8.09 14.30 -6.40
C VAL A 215 -7.07 14.71 -5.34
N VAL A 216 -6.49 15.89 -5.52
CA VAL A 216 -5.50 16.48 -4.62
C VAL A 216 -5.91 17.88 -4.17
N THR A 217 -5.30 18.41 -3.12
CA THR A 217 -5.47 19.82 -2.73
C THR A 217 -4.89 20.75 -3.79
N SER A 218 -5.60 21.83 -4.12
CA SER A 218 -5.17 22.75 -5.17
C SER A 218 -4.23 23.87 -4.71
N GLY A 219 -4.27 24.20 -3.42
CA GLY A 219 -3.53 25.32 -2.82
C GLY A 219 -4.22 26.69 -2.94
N MET A 220 -5.38 26.79 -3.59
CA MET A 220 -6.05 28.08 -3.87
C MET A 220 -6.51 28.84 -2.62
N ASN A 221 -6.67 28.18 -1.47
CA ASN A 221 -7.15 28.81 -0.22
C ASN A 221 -6.07 28.93 0.87
N SER A 222 -4.80 28.71 0.52
CA SER A 222 -3.60 28.67 1.39
C SER A 222 -3.66 27.76 2.64
N LEU A 223 -4.80 27.13 2.94
CA LEU A 223 -4.97 26.30 4.12
C LEU A 223 -4.22 24.97 4.02
N PHE A 224 -4.20 24.42 2.81
CA PHE A 224 -3.54 23.16 2.51
C PHE A 224 -2.46 23.40 1.45
N PRO A 225 -1.24 22.88 1.66
CA PRO A 225 -0.23 22.77 0.61
C PRO A 225 -0.81 22.14 -0.65
N VAL A 226 -0.28 22.50 -1.79
CA VAL A 226 -0.70 21.92 -3.07
C VAL A 226 -0.25 20.45 -3.18
N GLY A 227 -1.14 19.58 -3.66
CA GLY A 227 -0.78 18.20 -4.03
C GLY A 227 -1.03 17.12 -2.97
N LEU A 228 -1.70 17.44 -1.86
CA LEU A 228 -2.07 16.45 -0.85
C LEU A 228 -3.26 15.62 -1.35
N VAL A 229 -3.13 14.29 -1.36
CA VAL A 229 -4.18 13.38 -1.87
C VAL A 229 -5.41 13.42 -0.97
N LEU A 230 -6.56 13.72 -1.54
CA LEU A 230 -7.87 13.64 -0.88
C LEU A 230 -8.51 12.27 -1.13
N GLY A 231 -8.41 11.76 -2.36
CA GLY A 231 -9.08 10.52 -2.73
C GLY A 231 -9.13 10.26 -4.22
N VAL A 232 -10.00 9.35 -4.62
CA VAL A 232 -10.18 8.90 -6.01
C VAL A 232 -11.64 9.08 -6.42
N VAL A 233 -11.86 9.56 -7.64
CA VAL A 233 -13.20 9.69 -8.21
C VAL A 233 -13.83 8.31 -8.39
N THR A 234 -14.96 8.06 -7.73
CA THR A 234 -15.68 6.78 -7.78
C THR A 234 -16.95 6.83 -8.60
N ARG A 235 -17.61 7.99 -8.68
CA ARG A 235 -18.87 8.16 -9.42
C ARG A 235 -18.98 9.56 -9.97
N ILE A 236 -19.54 9.68 -11.17
CA ILE A 236 -19.82 10.95 -11.82
C ILE A 236 -21.28 10.92 -12.28
N GLU A 237 -22.06 11.90 -11.86
CA GLU A 237 -23.41 12.12 -12.35
C GLU A 237 -23.40 13.39 -13.21
N LYS A 238 -23.72 13.21 -14.49
CA LYS A 238 -23.84 14.29 -15.47
C LYS A 238 -25.31 14.45 -15.85
N ASP A 239 -25.82 15.65 -15.70
CA ASP A 239 -27.08 16.08 -16.30
C ASP A 239 -26.76 17.19 -17.30
N GLU A 240 -27.13 17.01 -18.57
CA GLU A 240 -26.87 17.99 -19.64
C GLU A 240 -27.61 19.32 -19.42
N ARG A 241 -28.62 19.34 -18.55
CA ARG A 241 -29.38 20.53 -18.19
C ARG A 241 -28.75 21.31 -17.03
N GLU A 242 -27.87 20.67 -16.25
CA GLU A 242 -27.18 21.30 -15.12
C GLU A 242 -25.83 21.90 -15.57
N LEU A 243 -25.49 23.08 -15.05
CA LEU A 243 -24.20 23.74 -15.35
C LEU A 243 -23.00 22.99 -14.75
N PHE A 244 -23.24 22.30 -13.63
CA PHE A 244 -22.22 21.57 -12.87
C PHE A 244 -22.58 20.09 -12.79
N GLN A 245 -21.58 19.23 -12.95
CA GLN A 245 -21.70 17.78 -12.74
C GLN A 245 -21.39 17.43 -11.27
N LYS A 246 -22.02 16.36 -10.75
CA LYS A 246 -21.73 15.87 -9.40
C LYS A 246 -20.65 14.80 -9.48
N VAL A 247 -19.50 15.08 -8.90
CA VAL A 247 -18.36 14.14 -8.87
C VAL A 247 -18.16 13.67 -7.44
N TYR A 248 -18.22 12.36 -7.22
CA TYR A 248 -18.03 11.73 -5.93
C TYR A 248 -16.62 11.16 -5.81
N VAL A 249 -16.01 11.38 -4.65
CA VAL A 249 -14.61 11.05 -4.36
C VAL A 249 -14.59 10.19 -3.11
N LYS A 250 -14.03 8.99 -3.21
CA LYS A 250 -13.76 8.17 -2.02
C LYS A 250 -12.41 8.53 -1.44
N SER A 251 -12.35 8.74 -0.13
CA SER A 251 -11.09 9.02 0.58
C SER A 251 -10.03 7.95 0.30
N ALA A 252 -8.79 8.37 0.11
CA ALA A 252 -7.64 7.45 0.01
C ALA A 252 -7.22 6.89 1.37
N VAL A 253 -7.64 7.55 2.46
CA VAL A 253 -7.28 7.21 3.83
C VAL A 253 -8.32 6.27 4.42
N GLU A 254 -7.85 5.18 5.00
CA GLU A 254 -8.66 4.22 5.75
C GLU A 254 -8.62 4.57 7.23
N PHE A 255 -9.56 5.41 7.66
CA PHE A 255 -9.50 6.02 8.99
C PHE A 255 -9.56 5.02 10.14
N ALA A 256 -10.23 3.88 9.98
CA ALA A 256 -10.34 2.87 11.03
C ALA A 256 -8.99 2.25 11.45
N LYS A 257 -7.94 2.41 10.64
CA LYS A 257 -6.62 1.81 10.85
C LYS A 257 -5.51 2.85 11.08
N LEU A 258 -5.83 4.12 11.37
CA LEU A 258 -4.77 5.09 11.67
C LEU A 258 -4.29 4.92 13.11
N GLU A 259 -3.02 4.64 13.24
CA GLU A 259 -2.31 4.61 14.52
C GLU A 259 -1.44 5.86 14.69
N GLU A 260 -0.85 6.31 13.59
CA GLU A 260 0.10 7.42 13.54
C GLU A 260 -0.22 8.36 12.38
N VAL A 261 -0.01 9.65 12.60
CA VAL A 261 -0.22 10.70 11.62
C VAL A 261 0.90 11.74 11.68
N LEU A 262 1.03 12.51 10.60
CA LEU A 262 1.98 13.61 10.49
C LEU A 262 1.22 14.93 10.40
N ILE A 263 1.58 15.89 11.24
CA ILE A 263 1.03 17.24 11.23
C ILE A 263 2.00 18.13 10.47
N VAL A 264 1.52 18.81 9.44
CA VAL A 264 2.34 19.67 8.58
C VAL A 264 2.38 21.07 9.17
N ASN A 265 3.58 21.57 9.47
CA ASN A 265 3.76 22.95 9.84
C ASN A 265 3.77 23.83 8.58
N THR A 266 2.72 24.62 8.38
CA THR A 266 2.55 25.50 7.23
C THR A 266 2.86 26.98 7.53
N GLU A 267 3.29 27.32 8.74
CA GLU A 267 3.49 28.72 9.15
C GLU A 267 4.80 29.33 8.64
N ASP A 268 5.86 28.56 8.48
CA ASP A 268 7.16 29.10 8.05
C ASP A 268 7.21 29.40 6.54
N VAL A 269 6.06 29.31 5.85
CA VAL A 269 5.97 29.19 4.39
C VAL A 269 4.89 30.10 3.76
N LEU A 270 3.93 30.62 4.53
CA LEU A 270 2.88 31.56 4.07
C LEU A 270 3.17 32.98 4.56
#